data_AF-A0A5U5UUL4-F1
#
_entry.id   AF-A0A5U5UUL4-F1
#
_cell.length_a   1.000
_cell.length_b   1.000
_cell.length_c   1.000
_cell.angle_alpha   90.00
_cell.angle_beta   90.00
_cell.angle_gamma   90.00
#
_symmetry.space_group_name_H-M   'P 1'
#
loop_
_entity.id
_entity.type
_entity.pdbx_description
1 polymer ?
#
loop_
_entity_poly.entity_id
_entity_poly.type
_entity_poly.pdbx_seq_one_letter_code
_entity_poly.pdbx_strand_id
1 'polypeptide(L)'
;MALTTISETILSSFRFKRDSESYEASITSRIHIDCGKERCDYEVSIIDDDGNILMKEQNYDFLEACDIYDRLSILVEKFIIK
;
A
#
# COMPACT_ATOMS: atom_id res chain seq x y z
N MET A 1 -3.00 22.04 13.07
CA MET A 1 -3.57 20.93 13.85
C MET A 1 -2.88 19.66 13.40
N ALA A 2 -2.37 18.84 14.32
CA ALA A 2 -1.63 17.62 13.98
C ALA A 2 -2.60 16.45 13.87
N LEU A 3 -2.61 15.80 12.70
CA LEU A 3 -3.31 14.53 12.49
C LEU A 3 -2.48 13.45 13.20
N THR A 4 -3.03 12.84 14.25
CA THR A 4 -2.31 11.80 15.01
C THR A 4 -2.77 10.43 14.54
N THR A 5 -1.86 9.66 13.94
CA THR A 5 -2.06 8.23 13.64
C THR A 5 -2.10 7.46 14.96
N ILE A 6 -3.18 6.72 15.20
CA ILE A 6 -3.36 5.93 16.42
C ILE A 6 -3.16 4.44 16.20
N SER A 7 -3.31 3.96 14.97
CA SER A 7 -3.07 2.57 14.61
C SER A 7 -2.66 2.47 13.14
N GLU A 8 -1.72 1.57 12.87
CA GLU A 8 -1.31 1.16 11.54
C GLU A 8 -1.36 -0.37 11.50
N THR A 9 -2.00 -0.94 10.49
CA THR A 9 -2.09 -2.40 10.32
C THR A 9 -1.93 -2.75 8.85
N ILE A 10 -0.91 -3.54 8.54
CA ILE A 10 -0.71 -4.12 7.22
C ILE A 10 -1.80 -5.19 7.01
N LEU A 11 -2.68 -4.95 6.04
CA LEU A 11 -3.78 -5.86 5.73
C LEU A 11 -3.32 -7.01 4.84
N SER A 12 -2.47 -6.70 3.87
CA SER A 12 -1.88 -7.69 2.97
C SER A 12 -0.58 -7.16 2.41
N SER A 13 0.32 -8.08 2.09
CA SER A 13 1.56 -7.79 1.37
C SER A 13 1.90 -8.97 0.48
N PHE A 14 2.38 -8.69 -0.73
CA PHE A 14 2.99 -9.70 -1.59
C PHE A 14 4.37 -9.24 -2.05
N ARG A 15 5.26 -10.21 -2.24
CA ARG A 15 6.61 -9.97 -2.77
C ARG A 15 6.72 -10.54 -4.16
N PHE A 16 7.42 -9.83 -5.02
CA PHE A 16 7.67 -10.24 -6.39
C PHE A 16 9.09 -9.89 -6.80
N LYS A 17 9.61 -10.57 -7.83
CA LYS A 17 10.96 -10.34 -8.34
C LYS A 17 10.90 -9.97 -9.81
N ARG A 18 11.70 -8.98 -10.21
CA ARG A 18 11.88 -8.58 -11.61
C ARG A 18 13.35 -8.33 -11.88
N ASP A 19 13.90 -8.96 -12.91
CA ASP A 19 15.27 -8.70 -13.41
C ASP A 19 16.36 -8.64 -12.31
N SER A 20 16.28 -9.53 -11.31
CA SER A 20 17.15 -9.63 -10.12
C SER A 20 16.86 -8.68 -8.95
N GLU A 21 15.90 -7.76 -9.05
CA GLU A 21 15.42 -6.93 -7.96
C GLU A 21 14.17 -7.55 -7.29
N SER A 22 14.08 -7.44 -5.97
CA SER A 22 12.90 -7.85 -5.20
C SER A 22 12.09 -6.62 -4.82
N TYR A 23 10.77 -6.74 -4.91
CA TYR A 23 9.85 -5.69 -4.54
C TYR A 23 8.79 -6.27 -3.61
N GLU A 24 8.26 -5.43 -2.73
CA GLU A 24 7.17 -5.74 -1.83
C GLU A 24 6.06 -4.72 -2.04
N ALA A 25 4.89 -5.20 -2.45
CA ALA A 25 3.67 -4.41 -2.45
C ALA A 25 2.92 -4.70 -1.15
N SER A 26 2.40 -3.66 -0.50
CA SER A 26 1.60 -3.80 0.71
C SER A 26 0.40 -2.85 0.68
N ILE A 27 -0.70 -3.29 1.27
CA ILE A 27 -1.85 -2.46 1.60
C ILE A 27 -1.95 -2.35 3.12
N THR A 28 -1.92 -1.12 3.61
CA THR A 28 -1.85 -0.77 5.02
C THR A 28 -3.04 0.09 5.38
N SER A 29 -3.80 -0.34 6.38
CA SER A 29 -4.84 0.50 6.98
C SER A 29 -4.23 1.38 8.06
N ARG A 30 -4.63 2.65 8.09
CA ARG A 30 -4.27 3.60 9.13
C ARG A 30 -5.51 4.24 9.71
N ILE A 31 -5.55 4.27 11.03
CA ILE A 31 -6.61 4.95 11.77
C ILE A 31 -6.00 6.22 12.35
N HIS A 32 -6.64 7.33 12.05
CA HIS A 32 -6.25 8.66 12.48
C HIS A 32 -7.38 9.29 13.30
N ILE A 33 -7.01 10.08 14.31
CA ILE A 33 -7.97 10.93 15.01
C ILE A 33 -7.81 12.35 14.47
N ASP A 34 -8.87 12.86 13.85
CA ASP A 34 -8.99 14.26 13.45
C ASP A 34 -10.14 14.92 14.20
N CYS A 35 -9.82 15.89 15.05
CA CYS A 35 -10.80 16.63 15.87
C CYS A 35 -11.77 15.73 16.67
N GLY A 36 -11.27 14.62 17.21
CA GLY A 36 -12.08 13.67 17.99
C GLY A 36 -12.95 12.72 17.15
N LYS A 37 -12.81 12.74 15.82
CA LYS A 37 -13.41 11.76 14.92
C LYS A 37 -12.35 10.80 14.43
N GLU A 38 -12.64 9.51 14.54
CA GLU A 38 -11.83 8.46 13.93
C GLU A 38 -12.06 8.47 12.41
N ARG A 39 -10.96 8.49 11.66
CA ARG A 39 -10.94 8.31 10.22
C ARG A 39 -10.01 7.16 9.89
N CYS A 40 -10.44 6.31 8.96
CA CYS A 40 -9.61 5.25 8.40
C CYS A 40 -9.18 5.68 7.00
N ASP A 41 -7.90 5.55 6.70
CA ASP A 41 -7.38 5.56 5.33
C ASP A 41 -6.58 4.30 5.06
N TYR A 42 -6.40 4.03 3.78
CA TYR A 42 -5.75 2.85 3.25
C TYR A 42 -4.63 3.31 2.33
N GLU A 43 -3.43 2.86 2.62
CA GLU A 43 -2.24 3.15 1.85
C GLU A 43 -1.80 1.89 1.10
N VAL A 44 -1.71 2.00 -0.21
CA VAL A 44 -1.05 1.02 -1.06
C VAL A 44 0.36 1.52 -1.35
N SER A 45 1.37 0.71 -1.03
CA SER A 45 2.77 1.06 -1.28
C SER A 45 3.52 -0.07 -1.96
N ILE A 46 4.48 0.29 -2.80
CA ILE A 46 5.46 -0.62 -3.37
C ILE A 46 6.83 -0.15 -2.94
N ILE A 47 7.56 -1.03 -2.26
CA ILE A 47 8.93 -0.81 -1.83
C ILE A 47 9.88 -1.76 -2.57
N ASP A 48 11.08 -1.31 -2.87
CA ASP A 48 12.16 -2.17 -3.33
C ASP A 48 12.88 -2.88 -2.15
N ASP A 49 13.86 -3.71 -2.47
CA ASP A 49 14.68 -4.44 -1.50
C ASP A 49 15.51 -3.50 -0.61
N ASP A 50 15.87 -2.33 -1.13
CA ASP A 50 16.59 -1.26 -0.42
C ASP A 50 15.67 -0.43 0.50
N GLY A 51 14.35 -0.69 0.48
CA GLY A 51 13.34 0.02 1.25
C GLY A 51 12.92 1.37 0.65
N ASN A 52 13.31 1.68 -0.59
CA ASN A 52 12.81 2.85 -1.29
C ASN A 52 11.36 2.63 -1.72
N ILE A 53 10.53 3.63 -1.46
CA ILE A 53 9.15 3.65 -1.87
C ILE A 53 9.08 4.05 -3.35
N LEU A 54 8.79 3.10 -4.21
CA LEU A 54 8.62 3.31 -5.65
C LEU A 54 7.24 3.88 -5.98
N MET A 55 6.23 3.45 -5.23
CA MET A 55 4.86 3.91 -5.39
C MET A 55 4.18 3.99 -4.03
N LYS A 56 3.35 5.02 -3.86
CA LYS A 56 2.56 5.25 -2.67
C LYS A 56 1.25 5.91 -3.06
N GLU A 57 0.14 5.28 -2.72
CA GLU A 57 -1.19 5.77 -3.03
C GLU A 57 -2.06 5.66 -1.78
N GLN A 58 -2.72 6.76 -1.39
CA GLN A 58 -3.56 6.81 -0.20
C GLN A 58 -5.01 7.03 -0.62
N ASN A 59 -5.90 6.22 -0.08
CA ASN A 59 -7.33 6.26 -0.35
C ASN A 59 -8.13 6.15 0.94
N TYR A 60 -9.26 6.86 1.00
CA TYR A 60 -10.19 6.79 2.13
C TYR A 60 -11.21 5.67 1.99
N ASP A 61 -11.36 5.11 0.78
CA ASP A 61 -12.23 3.98 0.49
C ASP A 61 -11.41 2.68 0.44
N PHE A 62 -11.83 1.70 1.23
CA PHE A 62 -11.22 0.37 1.28
C PHE A 62 -11.31 -0.37 -0.07
N LEU A 63 -12.46 -0.29 -0.73
CA LEU A 63 -12.70 -1.00 -1.98
C LEU A 63 -11.83 -0.42 -3.10
N GLU A 64 -11.66 0.89 -3.12
CA GLU A 64 -10.79 1.57 -4.09
C GLU A 64 -9.31 1.20 -3.85
N ALA A 65 -8.86 1.21 -2.59
CA ALA A 65 -7.51 0.76 -2.24
C ALA A 65 -7.26 -0.71 -2.61
N CYS A 66 -8.25 -1.58 -2.41
CA CYS A 66 -8.17 -2.97 -2.84
C CYS A 66 -8.13 -3.12 -4.38
N ASP A 67 -8.94 -2.36 -5.13
CA ASP A 67 -8.91 -2.39 -6.61
C ASP A 67 -7.54 -1.94 -7.15
N ILE A 68 -6.95 -0.91 -6.55
CA ILE A 68 -5.60 -0.46 -6.89
C ILE A 68 -4.55 -1.53 -6.59
N TYR A 69 -4.62 -2.16 -5.40
CA TYR A 69 -3.70 -3.23 -5.02
C TYR A 69 -3.82 -4.46 -5.94
N ASP A 70 -5.03 -4.85 -6.32
CA ASP A 70 -5.29 -5.95 -7.25
C ASP A 70 -4.73 -5.63 -8.65
N ARG A 71 -5.04 -4.43 -9.17
CA ARG A 71 -4.48 -3.94 -10.44
C ARG A 71 -2.96 -3.93 -10.45
N LEU A 72 -2.34 -3.52 -9.34
CA LEU A 72 -0.89 -3.58 -9.19
C LEU A 72 -0.37 -5.01 -9.22
N SER A 73 -1.02 -5.95 -8.54
CA SER A 73 -0.69 -7.37 -8.61
C SER A 73 -0.75 -7.89 -10.05
N ILE A 74 -1.81 -7.58 -10.80
CA ILE A 74 -1.97 -8.00 -12.20
C ILE A 74 -0.90 -7.37 -13.10
N LEU A 75 -0.61 -6.07 -12.91
CA LEU A 75 0.44 -5.39 -13.68
C LEU A 75 1.79 -6.03 -13.42
N VAL A 76 2.13 -6.27 -12.16
CA VAL A 76 3.36 -6.95 -11.74
C VAL A 76 3.46 -8.33 -12.38
N GLU A 77 2.42 -9.15 -12.29
CA GLU A 77 2.39 -10.47 -12.94
C GLU A 77 2.61 -10.39 -14.46
N LYS A 78 2.02 -9.38 -15.11
CA LYS A 78 2.22 -9.14 -16.55
C LYS A 78 3.64 -8.67 -16.90
N PHE A 79 4.32 -7.95 -16.01
CA PHE A 79 5.69 -7.49 -16.24
C PHE A 79 6.77 -8.56 -15.99
N ILE A 80 6.45 -9.61 -15.24
CA ILE A 80 7.36 -10.75 -14.99
C ILE A 80 7.40 -11.72 -16.19
N ILE A 81 6.42 -11.66 -17.09
CA ILE A 81 6.37 -12.47 -18.31
C ILE A 81 6.84 -11.62 -19.50
N LYS A 82 8.16 -11.42 -19.65
CA LYS A 82 8.74 -11.17 -20.98
C LYS A 82 10.23 -11.46 -21.08
#